data_AF-A0A846N8P5-F1
#
_entry.id   AF-A0A846N8P5-F1
#
_cell.length_a   1.000
_cell.length_b   1.000
_cell.length_c   1.000
_cell.angle_alpha   90.00
_cell.angle_beta   90.00
_cell.angle_gamma   90.00
#
_symmetry.space_group_name_H-M   'P 1'
#
loop_
_entity.id
_entity.type
_entity.pdbx_description
1 polymer ?
#
loop_
_entity_poly.entity_id
_entity_poly.type
_entity_poly.pdbx_seq_one_letter_code
_entity_poly.pdbx_strand_id
1 'polypeptide(L)'
;MRLTGFRYLRRQRILTLALILVMASILFTITAFSLLGFYRGFNAYVGEEENIIAICDKQSRTPFTGLVPTYLAERISAMDGVLASSPEVVVPCYLKDEAIFLRGVVPKQFTELNQLNMLEGEVLELNDLNSMIVGKRLAERLKLKTGDKALILGIATDRYAEVQIRGIFESHTAMDDEVLTPLYVGQWFRVDYAYVTLIRFKIDRSIISPAMIFEEVSKQASNPTQNGTEGQNPPEQSITQIIPIEIRRFGIEKIGVEQAQNFMKSYLDAYGVTRESLFLLSIMVFSF
;
A
#
# COMPACT_ATOMS: atom_id res chain seq x y z
N MET A 1 7.15 -56.59 -19.95
CA MET A 1 5.75 -56.55 -19.46
C MET A 1 4.90 -55.82 -20.48
N ARG A 2 3.90 -56.50 -21.08
CA ARG A 2 3.01 -55.95 -22.11
C ARG A 2 1.88 -55.18 -21.42
N LEU A 3 1.83 -53.86 -21.59
CA LEU A 3 0.68 -53.04 -21.21
C LEU A 3 -0.54 -53.50 -22.02
N THR A 4 -1.47 -54.16 -21.34
CA THR A 4 -2.75 -54.64 -21.84
C THR A 4 -3.57 -53.48 -22.40
N GLY A 5 -3.97 -53.59 -23.66
CA GLY A 5 -4.64 -52.53 -24.42
C GLY A 5 -6.01 -52.16 -23.83
N PHE A 6 -6.16 -50.89 -23.47
CA PHE A 6 -7.44 -50.23 -23.26
C PHE A 6 -8.24 -50.23 -24.57
N ARG A 7 -8.98 -51.31 -24.83
CA ARG A 7 -9.75 -51.54 -26.05
C ARG A 7 -11.13 -50.85 -26.05
N TYR A 8 -11.40 -49.97 -25.09
CA TYR A 8 -12.75 -49.43 -24.82
C TYR A 8 -12.94 -47.93 -25.07
N LEU A 9 -11.87 -47.16 -25.29
CA LEU A 9 -11.97 -45.72 -25.60
C LEU A 9 -11.57 -45.49 -27.06
N ARG A 10 -12.54 -45.09 -27.91
CA ARG A 10 -12.25 -44.61 -29.26
C ARG A 10 -11.17 -43.52 -29.18
N ARG A 11 -10.19 -43.55 -30.08
CA ARG A 11 -9.05 -42.58 -30.15
C ARG A 11 -9.48 -41.12 -29.98
N GLN A 12 -10.66 -40.76 -30.51
CA GLN A 12 -11.27 -39.45 -30.33
C GLN A 12 -11.55 -39.10 -28.86
N ARG A 13 -12.03 -40.03 -28.03
CA ARG A 13 -12.28 -39.81 -26.60
C ARG A 13 -10.99 -39.62 -25.79
N ILE A 14 -9.92 -40.33 -26.16
CA ILE A 14 -8.60 -40.14 -25.53
C ILE A 14 -8.06 -38.75 -25.86
N LEU A 15 -8.19 -38.33 -27.12
CA LEU A 15 -7.79 -36.98 -27.55
C LEU A 15 -8.62 -35.89 -26.86
N THR A 16 -9.93 -36.06 -26.71
CA THR A 16 -10.76 -35.09 -25.99
C THR A 16 -10.39 -35.01 -24.50
N LEU A 17 -10.12 -36.15 -23.86
CA LEU A 17 -9.70 -36.16 -22.45
C LEU A 17 -8.32 -35.49 -22.28
N ALA A 18 -7.37 -35.79 -23.17
CA ALA A 18 -6.07 -35.14 -23.18
C ALA A 18 -6.19 -33.62 -23.38
N LEU A 19 -7.06 -33.18 -24.30
CA LEU A 19 -7.29 -31.75 -24.55
C LEU A 19 -7.91 -31.05 -23.33
N ILE A 20 -8.92 -31.66 -22.69
CA ILE A 20 -9.54 -31.12 -21.48
C ILE A 20 -8.51 -31.00 -20.36
N LEU A 21 -7.67 -32.02 -20.16
CA LEU A 21 -6.64 -32.03 -19.13
C LEU A 21 -5.57 -30.95 -19.37
N VAL A 22 -5.14 -30.76 -20.63
CA VAL A 22 -4.21 -29.67 -20.99
C VAL A 22 -4.85 -28.30 -20.75
N MET A 23 -6.11 -28.10 -21.17
CA MET A 23 -6.81 -26.84 -20.93
C MET A 23 -7.00 -26.55 -19.44
N ALA A 24 -7.40 -27.55 -18.66
CA ALA A 24 -7.55 -27.42 -17.21
C ALA A 24 -6.22 -27.06 -16.54
N SER A 25 -5.13 -27.72 -16.94
CA SER A 25 -3.78 -27.42 -16.43
C SER A 25 -3.32 -26.00 -16.79
N ILE A 26 -3.58 -25.53 -18.03
CA ILE A 26 -3.25 -24.16 -18.44
C ILE A 26 -4.05 -23.14 -17.63
N LEU A 27 -5.37 -23.31 -17.53
CA LEU A 27 -6.25 -22.40 -16.77
C LEU A 27 -5.78 -22.32 -15.32
N PHE A 28 -5.49 -23.48 -14.73
CA PHE A 28 -5.00 -23.56 -13.37
C PHE A 28 -3.67 -22.86 -13.17
N THR A 29 -2.71 -23.12 -14.06
CA THR A 29 -1.38 -22.51 -14.01
C THR A 29 -1.49 -20.99 -14.07
N ILE A 30 -2.34 -20.46 -14.96
CA ILE A 30 -2.63 -19.03 -15.05
C ILE A 30 -3.21 -18.52 -13.72
N THR A 31 -4.24 -19.17 -13.18
CA THR A 31 -4.84 -18.76 -11.91
C THR A 31 -3.86 -18.78 -10.74
N ALA A 32 -3.05 -19.84 -10.61
CA ALA A 32 -2.07 -19.98 -9.54
C ALA A 32 -0.96 -18.93 -9.62
N PHE A 33 -0.40 -18.70 -10.81
CA PHE A 33 0.62 -17.66 -10.99
C PHE A 33 0.05 -16.25 -10.81
N SER A 34 -1.19 -15.99 -11.26
CA SER A 34 -1.86 -14.72 -11.00
C SER A 34 -2.09 -14.48 -9.50
N LEU A 35 -2.56 -15.48 -8.77
CA LEU A 35 -2.77 -15.38 -7.31
C LEU A 35 -1.44 -15.22 -6.56
N LEU A 36 -0.40 -15.95 -6.95
CA LEU A 36 0.91 -15.82 -6.32
C LEU A 36 1.55 -14.46 -6.63
N GLY A 37 1.40 -13.98 -7.87
CA GLY A 37 1.83 -12.63 -8.27
C GLY A 37 1.09 -11.56 -7.48
N PHE A 38 -0.22 -11.70 -7.31
CA PHE A 38 -1.04 -10.84 -6.46
C PHE A 38 -0.56 -10.86 -5.00
N TYR A 39 -0.36 -12.04 -4.42
CA TYR A 39 0.12 -12.22 -3.04
C TYR A 39 1.48 -11.54 -2.82
N ARG A 40 2.43 -11.73 -3.74
CA ARG A 40 3.75 -11.08 -3.67
C ARG A 40 3.64 -9.57 -3.84
N GLY A 41 2.89 -9.10 -4.83
CA GLY A 41 2.71 -7.67 -5.08
C GLY A 41 2.06 -6.94 -3.90
N PHE A 42 1.06 -7.55 -3.27
CA PHE A 42 0.42 -7.00 -2.07
C PHE A 42 1.37 -6.99 -0.86
N ASN A 43 2.13 -8.05 -0.63
CA ASN A 43 3.09 -8.06 0.48
C ASN A 43 4.22 -7.04 0.30
N ALA A 44 4.67 -6.82 -0.95
CA ALA A 44 5.67 -5.81 -1.25
C ALA A 44 5.16 -4.37 -1.05
N TYR A 45 3.84 -4.17 -1.13
CA TYR A 45 3.19 -2.86 -1.18
C TYR A 45 3.47 -1.97 0.04
N VAL A 46 3.51 -2.55 1.24
CA VAL A 46 3.73 -1.81 2.50
C VAL A 46 5.24 -1.70 2.81
N GLY A 47 6.09 -2.46 2.10
CA GLY A 47 7.53 -2.47 2.26
C GLY A 47 8.08 -3.86 2.59
N GLU A 48 9.19 -4.22 1.94
CA GLU A 48 9.85 -5.52 2.16
C GLU A 48 11.10 -5.43 3.04
N GLU A 49 11.59 -4.23 3.34
CA GLU A 49 12.78 -4.08 4.17
C GLU A 49 12.48 -4.45 5.61
N GLU A 50 13.35 -5.26 6.22
CA GLU A 50 13.23 -5.62 7.63
C GLU A 50 13.21 -4.40 8.55
N ASN A 51 13.86 -3.31 8.15
CA ASN A 51 13.96 -2.09 8.95
C ASN A 51 12.73 -1.18 8.81
N ILE A 52 11.70 -1.58 8.07
CA ILE A 52 10.45 -0.83 7.92
C ILE A 52 9.35 -1.43 8.80
N ILE A 53 8.82 -0.59 9.68
CA ILE A 53 7.68 -0.91 10.55
C ILE A 53 6.48 -0.12 10.04
N ALA A 54 5.31 -0.76 10.03
CA ALA A 54 4.05 -0.11 9.68
C ALA A 54 3.12 -0.07 10.90
N ILE A 55 2.51 1.10 11.10
CA ILE A 55 1.39 1.29 12.01
C ILE A 55 0.12 1.29 11.19
N CYS A 56 -0.78 0.37 11.51
CA CYS A 56 -2.01 0.12 10.76
C CYS A 56 -3.18 -0.09 11.72
N ASP A 57 -4.40 0.06 11.22
CA ASP A 57 -5.61 -0.36 11.94
C ASP A 57 -5.86 -1.86 11.74
N LYS A 58 -5.82 -2.63 12.83
CA LYS A 58 -6.02 -4.09 12.87
C LYS A 58 -7.48 -4.51 12.66
N GLN A 59 -8.43 -3.61 12.91
CA GLN A 59 -9.86 -3.91 12.75
C GLN A 59 -10.36 -3.63 11.34
N SER A 60 -9.53 -3.00 10.50
CA SER A 60 -9.91 -2.66 9.14
C SER A 60 -10.04 -3.88 8.25
N ARG A 61 -11.13 -3.89 7.46
CA ARG A 61 -11.47 -4.99 6.56
C ARG A 61 -10.61 -5.04 5.32
N THR A 62 -9.84 -4.00 5.01
CA THR A 62 -8.86 -3.98 3.93
C THR A 62 -7.61 -3.22 4.39
N PRO A 63 -6.43 -3.54 3.85
CA PRO A 63 -5.20 -2.80 4.18
C PRO A 63 -5.29 -1.31 3.83
N PHE A 64 -6.22 -0.97 2.94
CA PHE A 64 -6.46 0.38 2.49
C PHE A 64 -7.62 1.06 3.20
N THR A 65 -8.24 0.51 4.24
CA THR A 65 -9.36 1.16 4.97
C THR A 65 -8.99 1.62 6.38
N GLY A 66 -7.73 1.43 6.78
CA GLY A 66 -7.21 1.86 8.08
C GLY A 66 -7.41 3.33 8.40
N LEU A 67 -7.61 3.61 9.70
CA LEU A 67 -7.64 4.95 10.27
C LEU A 67 -6.62 5.03 11.41
N VAL A 68 -5.45 5.56 11.09
CA VAL A 68 -4.34 5.77 12.04
C VAL A 68 -4.20 7.28 12.29
N PRO A 69 -4.20 7.75 13.53
CA PRO A 69 -4.05 9.18 13.81
C PRO A 69 -2.73 9.75 13.29
N THR A 70 -2.79 10.82 12.49
CA THR A 70 -1.63 11.43 11.82
C THR A 70 -0.56 11.91 12.80
N TYR A 71 -0.97 12.41 13.98
CA TYR A 71 -0.06 12.94 14.99
C TYR A 71 0.94 11.89 15.51
N LEU A 72 0.63 10.59 15.38
CA LEU A 72 1.56 9.51 15.75
C LEU A 72 2.83 9.54 14.89
N ALA A 73 2.76 10.03 13.66
CA ALA A 73 3.94 10.16 12.79
C ALA A 73 4.99 11.07 13.43
N GLU A 74 4.59 12.27 13.86
CA GLU A 74 5.49 13.23 14.52
C GLU A 74 5.98 12.71 15.87
N ARG A 75 5.09 12.15 16.70
CA ARG A 75 5.46 11.61 18.01
C ARG A 75 6.51 10.52 17.94
N ILE A 76 6.34 9.58 17.03
CA ILE A 76 7.24 8.44 16.89
C ILE A 76 8.50 8.86 16.14
N SER A 77 8.42 9.81 15.21
CA SER A 77 9.61 10.36 14.54
C SER A 77 10.62 11.01 15.49
N ALA A 78 10.15 11.48 16.65
CA ALA A 78 11.00 12.07 17.68
C ALA A 78 11.71 11.04 18.58
N MET A 79 11.43 9.74 18.41
CA MET A 79 12.09 8.68 19.18
C MET A 79 13.50 8.41 18.64
N ASP A 80 14.46 8.23 19.55
CA ASP A 80 15.82 7.82 19.18
C ASP A 80 15.80 6.49 18.42
N GLY A 81 16.53 6.45 17.29
CA GLY A 81 16.60 5.28 16.40
C GLY A 81 15.54 5.25 15.30
N VAL A 82 14.61 6.22 15.23
CA VAL A 82 13.73 6.39 14.06
C VAL A 82 14.44 7.24 13.01
N LEU A 83 14.69 6.66 11.84
CA LEU A 83 15.46 7.27 10.76
C LEU A 83 14.58 8.05 9.77
N ALA A 84 13.35 7.58 9.55
CA ALA A 84 12.36 8.25 8.70
C ALA A 84 10.95 7.87 9.15
N SER A 85 9.99 8.78 8.94
CA SER A 85 8.56 8.55 9.18
C SER A 85 7.78 9.03 7.98
N SER A 86 6.95 8.18 7.37
CA SER A 86 6.09 8.52 6.25
C SER A 86 4.64 8.16 6.57
N PRO A 87 3.80 9.15 6.91
CA PRO A 87 2.36 8.99 6.98
C PRO A 87 1.76 8.95 5.59
N GLU A 88 0.86 8.00 5.35
CA GLU A 88 0.36 7.70 4.01
C GLU A 88 -1.14 7.46 3.98
N VAL A 89 -1.79 8.05 3.00
CA VAL A 89 -3.20 7.83 2.69
C VAL A 89 -3.30 7.11 1.36
N VAL A 90 -3.92 5.93 1.35
CA VAL A 90 -4.16 5.16 0.12
C VAL A 90 -5.65 5.13 -0.13
N VAL A 91 -6.11 5.73 -1.23
CA VAL A 91 -7.53 5.82 -1.57
C VAL A 91 -7.78 5.29 -2.98
N PRO A 92 -8.76 4.40 -3.16
CA PRO A 92 -9.21 4.02 -4.48
C PRO A 92 -9.98 5.20 -5.13
N CYS A 93 -9.58 5.55 -6.35
CA CYS A 93 -10.14 6.66 -7.11
C CYS A 93 -10.42 6.25 -8.56
N TYR A 94 -11.20 7.07 -9.28
CA TYR A 94 -11.31 7.02 -10.72
C TYR A 94 -10.46 8.12 -11.36
N LEU A 95 -9.79 7.77 -12.46
CA LEU A 95 -9.08 8.69 -13.34
C LEU A 95 -9.29 8.22 -14.79
N LYS A 96 -9.85 9.08 -15.65
CA LYS A 96 -10.25 8.73 -17.04
C LYS A 96 -11.03 7.40 -17.11
N ASP A 97 -12.06 7.27 -16.27
CA ASP A 97 -12.94 6.09 -16.18
C ASP A 97 -12.26 4.77 -15.74
N GLU A 98 -10.98 4.79 -15.37
CA GLU A 98 -10.28 3.64 -14.79
C GLU A 98 -10.11 3.78 -13.28
N ALA A 99 -10.25 2.66 -12.57
CA ALA A 99 -9.95 2.59 -11.15
C ALA A 99 -8.42 2.59 -10.92
N ILE A 100 -7.97 3.49 -10.06
CA ILE A 100 -6.57 3.68 -9.68
C ILE A 100 -6.44 3.79 -8.16
N PHE A 101 -5.22 3.68 -7.65
CA PHE A 101 -4.90 4.11 -6.29
C PHE A 101 -4.24 5.49 -6.32
N LEU A 102 -4.82 6.41 -5.56
CA LEU A 102 -4.18 7.66 -5.19
C LEU A 102 -3.53 7.48 -3.82
N ARG A 103 -2.25 7.82 -3.74
CA ARG A 103 -1.50 7.85 -2.49
C ARG A 103 -1.16 9.30 -2.11
N GLY A 104 -1.70 9.76 -0.99
CA GLY A 104 -1.30 11.00 -0.35
C GLY A 104 -0.08 10.76 0.54
N VAL A 105 0.99 11.51 0.34
CA VAL A 105 2.27 11.35 1.05
C VAL A 105 2.88 12.69 1.44
N VAL A 106 3.82 12.67 2.37
CA VAL A 106 4.78 13.77 2.54
C VAL A 106 5.99 13.47 1.63
N PRO A 107 6.20 14.19 0.52
CA PRO A 107 7.10 13.74 -0.54
C PRO A 107 8.53 13.42 -0.09
N LYS A 108 9.16 14.31 0.70
CA LYS A 108 10.53 14.08 1.20
C LYS A 108 10.63 12.85 2.10
N GLN A 109 9.77 12.77 3.10
CA GLN A 109 9.67 11.62 4.01
C GLN A 109 9.40 10.31 3.27
N PHE A 110 8.58 10.37 2.21
CA PHE A 110 8.27 9.21 1.40
C PHE A 110 9.47 8.76 0.55
N THR A 111 10.23 9.69 -0.02
CA THR A 111 11.46 9.38 -0.79
C THR A 111 12.60 8.83 0.06
N GLU A 112 12.61 9.08 1.38
CA GLU A 112 13.57 8.46 2.30
C GLU A 112 13.32 6.95 2.50
N LEU A 113 12.07 6.52 2.29
CA LEU A 113 11.64 5.13 2.39
C LEU A 113 11.60 4.41 1.04
N ASN A 114 11.44 5.15 -0.07
CA ASN A 114 11.18 4.58 -1.38
C ASN A 114 12.09 5.22 -2.43
N GLN A 115 12.67 4.39 -3.29
CA GLN A 115 13.46 4.86 -4.42
C GLN A 115 12.52 5.27 -5.55
N LEU A 116 12.43 6.58 -5.81
CA LEU A 116 11.68 7.14 -6.93
C LEU A 116 12.66 7.77 -7.92
N ASN A 117 12.62 7.30 -9.16
CA ASN A 117 13.36 7.90 -10.26
C ASN A 117 12.40 8.75 -11.10
N MET A 118 12.65 10.05 -11.21
CA MET A 118 11.84 10.92 -12.07
C MET A 118 12.26 10.72 -13.53
N LEU A 119 11.30 10.36 -14.38
CA LEU A 119 11.50 10.21 -15.82
C LEU A 119 11.20 11.50 -16.57
N GLU A 120 10.16 12.21 -16.13
CA GLU A 120 9.73 13.48 -16.70
C GLU A 120 9.25 14.43 -15.60
N GLY A 121 9.43 15.73 -15.83
CA GLY A 121 8.88 16.77 -14.96
C GLY A 121 9.63 16.95 -13.64
N GLU A 122 8.90 17.43 -12.64
CA GLU A 122 9.46 17.85 -11.35
C GLU A 122 9.06 16.92 -10.20
N VAL A 123 9.90 16.88 -9.17
CA VAL A 123 9.58 16.19 -7.92
C VAL A 123 8.45 16.94 -7.22
N LEU A 124 7.52 16.19 -6.64
CA LEU A 124 6.39 16.76 -5.91
C LEU A 124 6.87 17.42 -4.60
N GLU A 125 6.40 18.63 -4.33
CA GLU A 125 6.59 19.28 -3.03
C GLU A 125 5.31 19.26 -2.19
N LEU A 126 5.44 19.38 -0.87
CA LEU A 126 4.28 19.36 0.01
C LEU A 126 3.34 20.55 -0.25
N ASN A 127 3.87 21.71 -0.64
CA ASN A 127 3.07 22.92 -0.93
C ASN A 127 2.36 22.89 -2.29
N ASP A 128 2.47 21.80 -3.05
CA ASP A 128 1.88 21.69 -4.38
C ASP A 128 0.39 21.33 -4.34
N LEU A 129 -0.44 22.32 -3.97
CA LEU A 129 -1.87 22.19 -3.66
C LEU A 129 -2.69 21.31 -4.60
N ASN A 130 -2.46 21.41 -5.91
CA ASN A 130 -3.22 20.70 -6.94
C ASN A 130 -2.30 19.98 -7.92
N SER A 131 -1.24 19.36 -7.42
CA SER A 131 -0.31 18.61 -8.27
C SER A 131 -0.26 17.14 -7.92
N MET A 132 0.06 16.34 -8.92
CA MET A 132 0.35 14.94 -8.77
C MET A 132 1.55 14.53 -9.60
N ILE A 133 2.20 13.46 -9.18
CA ILE A 133 3.11 12.70 -10.04
C ILE A 133 2.53 11.32 -10.27
N VAL A 134 2.77 10.75 -11.45
CA VAL A 134 2.11 9.53 -11.92
C VAL A 134 3.16 8.45 -12.16
N GLY A 135 2.88 7.22 -11.73
CA GLY A 135 3.74 6.09 -12.02
C GLY A 135 3.77 5.79 -13.52
N LYS A 136 4.94 5.39 -14.05
CA LYS A 136 5.18 5.13 -15.47
C LYS A 136 4.13 4.22 -16.12
N ARG A 137 3.81 3.08 -15.50
CA ARG A 137 2.86 2.10 -16.05
C ARG A 137 1.45 2.67 -16.13
N LEU A 138 1.04 3.45 -15.13
CA LEU A 138 -0.23 4.16 -15.15
C LEU A 138 -0.26 5.25 -16.22
N ALA A 139 0.81 6.03 -16.34
CA ALA A 139 0.92 7.09 -17.33
C ALA A 139 0.83 6.55 -18.77
N GLU A 140 1.53 5.45 -19.06
CA GLU A 140 1.47 4.75 -20.35
C GLU A 140 0.07 4.18 -20.62
N ARG A 141 -0.54 3.50 -19.64
CA ARG A 141 -1.88 2.90 -19.77
C ARG A 141 -2.94 3.94 -20.10
N LEU A 142 -2.94 5.06 -19.36
CA LEU A 142 -3.93 6.12 -19.48
C LEU A 142 -3.53 7.24 -20.46
N LYS A 143 -2.39 7.09 -21.13
CA LYS A 143 -1.81 8.08 -22.05
C LYS A 143 -1.76 9.47 -21.42
N LEU A 144 -1.25 9.54 -20.20
CA LEU A 144 -1.08 10.77 -19.42
C LEU A 144 0.28 11.39 -19.73
N LYS A 145 0.35 12.71 -19.73
CA LYS A 145 1.57 13.47 -19.95
C LYS A 145 1.79 14.51 -18.87
N THR A 146 3.04 14.89 -18.68
CA THR A 146 3.38 16.06 -17.85
C THR A 146 2.70 17.32 -18.41
N GLY A 147 2.17 18.15 -17.51
CA GLY A 147 1.38 19.34 -17.84
C GLY A 147 -0.12 19.09 -18.00
N ASP A 148 -0.57 17.85 -18.19
CA ASP A 148 -1.99 17.52 -18.31
C ASP A 148 -2.74 17.86 -17.02
N LYS A 149 -3.99 18.29 -17.16
CA LYS A 149 -4.95 18.37 -16.07
C LYS A 149 -5.84 17.13 -16.07
N ALA A 150 -6.09 16.60 -14.88
CA ALA A 150 -6.84 15.39 -14.68
C ALA A 150 -7.87 15.60 -13.56
N LEU A 151 -9.09 15.10 -13.80
CA LEU A 151 -10.12 15.02 -12.77
C LEU A 151 -9.98 13.67 -12.07
N ILE A 152 -9.76 13.71 -10.76
CA ILE A 152 -9.75 12.53 -9.90
C ILE A 152 -11.04 12.51 -9.10
N LEU A 153 -11.71 11.35 -9.08
CA LEU A 153 -12.93 11.11 -8.32
C LEU A 153 -12.68 10.04 -7.25
N GLY A 154 -12.88 10.35 -5.98
CA GLY A 154 -12.75 9.39 -4.87
C GLY A 154 -13.93 8.44 -4.79
N ILE A 155 -13.66 7.13 -4.72
CA ILE A 155 -14.71 6.10 -4.67
C ILE A 155 -15.41 6.08 -3.30
N ALA A 156 -14.68 6.39 -2.22
CA ALA A 156 -15.19 6.29 -0.86
C ALA A 156 -16.02 7.50 -0.41
N THR A 157 -15.73 8.70 -0.92
CA THR A 157 -16.29 9.97 -0.39
C THR A 157 -17.09 10.77 -1.40
N ASP A 158 -17.23 10.31 -2.65
CA ASP A 158 -17.85 11.06 -3.76
C ASP A 158 -17.29 12.50 -3.89
N ARG A 159 -15.99 12.65 -3.62
CA ARG A 159 -15.24 13.91 -3.71
C ARG A 159 -14.43 13.90 -4.98
N TYR A 160 -14.27 15.05 -5.63
CA TYR A 160 -13.40 15.18 -6.79
C TYR A 160 -12.41 16.33 -6.60
N ALA A 161 -11.29 16.25 -7.32
CA ALA A 161 -10.33 17.35 -7.45
C ALA A 161 -9.74 17.36 -8.86
N GLU A 162 -9.54 18.56 -9.41
CA GLU A 162 -8.71 18.75 -10.60
C GLU A 162 -7.26 18.89 -10.14
N VAL A 163 -6.39 18.02 -10.64
CA VAL A 163 -4.96 18.04 -10.35
C VAL A 163 -4.15 18.09 -11.64
N GLN A 164 -3.01 18.76 -11.58
CA GLN A 164 -2.06 18.85 -12.68
C GLN A 164 -0.98 17.77 -12.53
N ILE A 165 -0.68 17.08 -13.62
CA ILE A 165 0.42 16.13 -13.68
C ILE A 165 1.72 16.91 -13.79
N ARG A 166 2.51 16.93 -12.71
CA ARG A 166 3.81 17.61 -12.70
C ARG A 166 4.96 16.74 -13.14
N GLY A 167 4.82 15.43 -13.00
CA GLY A 167 5.91 14.51 -13.29
C GLY A 167 5.45 13.08 -13.46
N ILE A 168 6.32 12.29 -14.10
CA ILE A 168 6.16 10.84 -14.25
C ILE A 168 7.37 10.19 -13.57
N PHE A 169 7.13 9.21 -12.71
CA PHE A 169 8.17 8.52 -11.97
C PHE A 169 8.18 7.01 -12.26
N GLU A 170 9.32 6.38 -11.98
CA GLU A 170 9.51 4.94 -12.00
C GLU A 170 10.16 4.50 -10.68
N SER A 171 9.59 3.45 -10.09
CA SER A 171 10.02 2.84 -8.83
C SER A 171 10.37 1.36 -8.99
N HIS A 172 10.01 0.75 -10.13
CA HIS A 172 10.08 -0.69 -10.36
C HIS A 172 9.26 -1.52 -9.36
N THR A 173 8.20 -0.91 -8.79
CA THR A 173 7.29 -1.55 -7.85
C THR A 173 5.83 -1.39 -8.29
N ALA A 174 4.89 -1.86 -7.45
CA ALA A 174 3.46 -1.63 -7.62
C ALA A 174 3.09 -0.13 -7.69
N MET A 175 3.92 0.77 -7.14
CA MET A 175 3.69 2.22 -7.21
C MET A 175 3.72 2.78 -8.64
N ASP A 176 4.30 2.06 -9.60
CA ASP A 176 4.28 2.47 -11.01
C ASP A 176 2.86 2.44 -11.61
N ASP A 177 1.90 1.81 -10.94
CA ASP A 177 0.46 1.81 -11.29
C ASP A 177 -0.36 2.84 -10.47
N GLU A 178 0.29 3.72 -9.71
CA GLU A 178 -0.36 4.65 -8.77
C GLU A 178 -0.13 6.13 -9.13
N VAL A 179 -0.91 6.98 -8.47
CA VAL A 179 -0.70 8.43 -8.43
C VAL A 179 -0.20 8.83 -7.05
N LEU A 180 0.83 9.68 -6.98
CA LEU A 180 1.28 10.30 -5.73
C LEU A 180 0.85 11.77 -5.68
N THR A 181 0.35 12.18 -4.53
CA THR A 181 -0.11 13.56 -4.23
C THR A 181 0.38 13.99 -2.85
N PRO A 182 0.37 15.30 -2.52
CA PRO A 182 0.64 15.73 -1.16
C PRO A 182 -0.38 15.15 -0.17
N LEU A 183 0.05 14.93 1.08
CA LEU A 183 -0.72 14.19 2.08
C LEU A 183 -2.16 14.71 2.25
N TYR A 184 -2.36 16.03 2.33
CA TYR A 184 -3.69 16.62 2.48
C TYR A 184 -4.61 16.34 1.29
N VAL A 185 -4.08 16.20 0.07
CA VAL A 185 -4.87 15.84 -1.11
C VAL A 185 -5.40 14.42 -0.95
N GLY A 186 -4.56 13.47 -0.52
CA GLY A 186 -5.02 12.12 -0.19
C GLY A 186 -6.05 12.09 0.94
N GLN A 187 -5.79 12.83 2.02
CA GLN A 187 -6.72 12.96 3.16
C GLN A 187 -8.08 13.55 2.75
N TRP A 188 -8.07 14.50 1.81
CA TRP A 188 -9.29 15.06 1.23
C TRP A 188 -10.16 13.99 0.58
N PHE A 189 -9.60 12.99 -0.10
CA PHE A 189 -10.37 11.87 -0.69
C PHE A 189 -10.77 10.78 0.30
N ARG A 190 -10.37 10.89 1.57
CA ARG A 190 -10.49 9.81 2.57
C ARG A 190 -11.65 10.00 3.54
N VAL A 191 -11.47 10.86 4.53
CA VAL A 191 -12.46 11.18 5.58
C VAL A 191 -12.18 12.62 6.04
N ASP A 192 -11.06 12.80 6.75
CA ASP A 192 -10.59 14.06 7.32
C ASP A 192 -9.04 14.12 7.31
N TYR A 193 -8.49 15.21 7.85
CA TYR A 193 -7.06 15.48 7.93
C TYR A 193 -6.37 14.91 9.20
N ALA A 194 -7.13 14.38 10.14
CA ALA A 194 -6.62 13.85 11.42
C ALA A 194 -6.14 12.39 11.30
N TYR A 195 -6.54 11.70 10.23
CA TYR A 195 -6.20 10.30 10.00
C TYR A 195 -5.41 10.08 8.71
N VAL A 196 -4.64 8.99 8.73
CA VAL A 196 -4.01 8.39 7.57
C VAL A 196 -4.35 6.91 7.48
N THR A 197 -4.06 6.28 6.34
CA THR A 197 -4.30 4.84 6.15
C THR A 197 -3.32 4.00 6.96
N LEU A 198 -2.06 4.41 6.92
CA LEU A 198 -0.95 3.77 7.63
C LEU A 198 0.17 4.79 7.85
N ILE A 199 1.10 4.46 8.74
CA ILE A 199 2.35 5.21 8.91
C ILE A 199 3.50 4.23 8.84
N ARG A 200 4.47 4.48 7.96
CA ARG A 200 5.70 3.69 7.87
C ARG A 200 6.84 4.39 8.56
N PHE A 201 7.66 3.62 9.27
CA PHE A 201 8.87 4.09 9.93
C PHE A 201 10.04 3.25 9.48
N LYS A 202 11.14 3.91 9.10
CA LYS A 202 12.43 3.26 8.97
C LYS A 202 13.17 3.41 10.28
N ILE A 203 13.68 2.30 10.80
CA ILE A 203 14.30 2.26 12.12
C ILE A 203 15.70 1.67 12.09
N ASP A 204 16.53 2.13 13.01
CA ASP A 204 17.75 1.44 13.41
C ASP A 204 17.40 0.40 14.49
N ARG A 205 17.37 -0.87 14.08
CA ARG A 205 17.07 -2.01 14.96
C ARG A 205 18.05 -2.20 16.11
N SER A 206 19.23 -1.60 16.05
CA SER A 206 20.20 -1.65 17.16
C SER A 206 19.82 -0.72 18.31
N ILE A 207 19.01 0.31 18.03
CA ILE A 207 18.59 1.33 18.99
C ILE A 207 17.13 1.12 19.39
N ILE A 208 16.24 0.94 18.41
CA ILE A 208 14.80 0.84 18.64
C ILE A 208 14.20 -0.47 18.11
N SER A 209 13.21 -1.01 18.84
CA SER A 209 12.50 -2.23 18.48
C SER A 209 11.02 -1.94 18.20
N PRO A 210 10.32 -2.78 17.40
CA PRO A 210 8.88 -2.64 17.19
C PRO A 210 8.06 -2.62 18.48
N ALA A 211 8.48 -3.35 19.50
CA ALA A 211 7.82 -3.39 20.80
C ALA A 211 7.87 -2.04 21.52
N MET A 212 8.99 -1.31 21.41
CA MET A 212 9.11 0.04 22.00
C MET A 212 8.23 1.05 21.29
N ILE A 213 8.09 0.96 19.96
CA ILE A 213 7.14 1.78 19.20
C ILE A 213 5.71 1.46 19.62
N PHE A 214 5.37 0.18 19.78
CA PHE A 214 4.04 -0.23 20.25
C PHE A 214 3.74 0.30 21.68
N GLU A 215 4.73 0.29 22.57
CA GLU A 215 4.60 0.85 23.91
C GLU A 215 4.32 2.35 23.85
N GLU A 216 5.01 3.09 22.99
CA GLU A 216 4.76 4.53 22.82
C GLU A 216 3.36 4.80 22.26
N VAL A 217 2.93 4.05 21.25
CA VAL A 217 1.55 4.12 20.73
C VAL A 217 0.54 3.84 21.84
N SER A 218 0.81 2.86 22.70
CA SER A 218 -0.05 2.50 23.85
C SER A 218 -0.14 3.62 24.89
N LYS A 219 0.96 4.32 25.14
CA LYS A 219 0.99 5.52 26.00
C LYS A 219 0.13 6.63 25.41
N GLN A 220 0.27 6.92 24.12
CA GLN A 220 -0.51 7.94 23.42
C GLN A 220 -2.01 7.61 23.35
N ALA A 221 -2.38 6.33 23.26
CA ALA A 221 -3.77 5.89 23.34
C ALA A 221 -4.39 6.17 24.71
N SER A 222 -3.62 5.96 25.78
CA SER A 222 -4.08 6.10 27.17
C SER A 222 -4.15 7.57 27.62
N ASN A 223 -3.12 8.36 27.29
CA ASN A 223 -3.01 9.77 27.64
C ASN A 223 -2.52 10.58 26.42
N PRO A 224 -3.43 11.04 25.53
CA PRO A 224 -3.05 11.89 24.41
C PRO A 224 -2.55 13.21 24.98
N THR A 225 -1.23 13.37 25.03
CA THR A 225 -0.61 14.54 25.65
C THR A 225 -0.40 15.61 24.57
N GLN A 226 -0.88 16.84 24.83
CA GLN A 226 -0.73 17.97 23.92
C GLN A 226 0.69 18.55 23.86
N ASN A 227 1.61 18.10 24.73
CA ASN A 227 2.95 18.68 24.84
C ASN A 227 3.83 18.20 23.69
N GLY A 228 3.81 18.89 22.56
CA GLY A 228 4.52 18.48 21.37
C GLY A 228 4.89 19.62 20.44
N THR A 229 5.15 20.82 20.94
CA THR A 229 6.01 21.85 20.29
C THR A 229 6.09 23.10 21.18
N GLU A 230 6.71 23.00 22.36
CA GLU A 230 7.31 24.18 22.99
C GLU A 230 8.82 23.98 22.98
N GLY A 231 9.49 24.46 21.91
CA GLY A 231 10.94 24.67 21.93
C GLY A 231 11.78 24.03 20.83
N GLN A 232 11.23 23.21 19.94
CA GLN A 232 11.96 22.73 18.75
C GLN A 232 11.30 23.30 17.50
N ASN A 233 12.05 24.05 16.70
CA ASN A 233 11.57 24.51 15.40
C ASN A 233 11.13 23.28 14.61
N PRO A 234 9.86 23.19 14.18
CA PRO A 234 9.43 22.10 13.34
C PRO A 234 10.35 22.09 12.10
N PRO A 235 10.86 20.92 11.66
CA PRO A 235 11.64 20.84 10.43
C PRO A 235 10.91 21.59 9.31
N GLU A 236 11.66 22.29 8.45
CA GLU A 236 11.16 23.25 7.45
C GLU A 236 10.06 22.73 6.50
N GLN A 237 9.69 21.45 6.57
CA GLN A 237 8.59 20.83 5.82
C GLN A 237 7.78 19.82 6.65
N SER A 238 7.51 20.19 7.90
CA SER A 238 6.66 19.42 8.81
C SER A 238 5.19 19.53 8.40
N ILE A 239 4.42 18.46 8.62
CA ILE A 239 2.96 18.40 8.36
C ILE A 239 2.23 19.55 9.08
N THR A 240 2.74 19.97 10.24
CA THR A 240 2.25 21.09 11.06
C THR A 240 2.15 22.42 10.33
N GLN A 241 2.94 22.65 9.27
CA GLN A 241 2.95 23.94 8.57
C GLN A 241 1.75 24.14 7.65
N ILE A 242 1.11 23.06 7.19
CA ILE A 242 0.04 23.10 6.18
C ILE A 242 -1.28 22.60 6.75
N ILE A 243 -1.23 21.64 7.67
CA ILE A 243 -2.42 20.98 8.22
C ILE A 243 -2.42 21.18 9.74
N PRO A 244 -3.53 21.68 10.32
CA PRO A 244 -3.66 21.73 11.77
C PRO A 244 -3.62 20.30 12.34
N ILE A 245 -2.68 20.03 13.24
CA ILE A 245 -2.61 18.73 13.90
C ILE A 245 -3.76 18.62 14.91
N GLU A 246 -4.67 17.70 14.63
CA GLU A 246 -5.71 17.30 15.57
C GLU A 246 -5.27 16.07 16.37
N ILE A 247 -5.28 16.21 17.70
CA ILE A 247 -5.06 15.08 18.61
C ILE A 247 -6.41 14.38 18.83
N ARG A 248 -6.51 13.15 18.35
CA ARG A 248 -7.71 12.31 18.49
C ARG A 248 -7.43 11.13 19.40
N ARG A 249 -8.36 10.83 20.32
CA ARG A 249 -8.33 9.60 21.11
C ARG A 249 -8.61 8.40 20.22
N PHE A 250 -7.92 7.30 20.47
CA PHE A 250 -8.13 6.04 19.77
C PHE A 250 -7.99 4.87 20.77
N GLY A 251 -8.63 3.74 20.44
CA GLY A 251 -8.48 2.51 21.22
C GLY A 251 -7.24 1.75 20.77
N ILE A 252 -6.39 1.33 21.72
CA ILE A 252 -5.15 0.60 21.40
C ILE A 252 -5.44 -0.75 20.74
N GLU A 253 -6.60 -1.35 21.02
CA GLU A 253 -7.08 -2.57 20.39
C GLU A 253 -7.32 -2.44 18.88
N LYS A 254 -7.40 -1.20 18.38
CA LYS A 254 -7.54 -0.91 16.95
C LYS A 254 -6.20 -0.77 16.24
N ILE A 255 -5.13 -0.39 16.94
CA ILE A 255 -3.87 -0.07 16.30
C ILE A 255 -2.88 -1.23 16.44
N GLY A 256 -2.31 -1.62 15.31
CA GLY A 256 -1.22 -2.57 15.19
C GLY A 256 0.09 -1.86 14.91
N VAL A 257 1.16 -2.34 15.53
CA VAL A 257 2.54 -2.02 15.15
C VAL A 257 3.21 -3.32 14.79
N GLU A 258 3.43 -3.53 13.50
CA GLU A 258 4.01 -4.77 12.98
C GLU A 258 5.00 -4.45 11.87
N GLN A 259 5.87 -5.40 11.56
CA GLN A 259 6.62 -5.33 10.31
C GLN A 259 5.62 -5.29 9.16
N ALA A 260 5.84 -4.41 8.18
CA ALA A 260 4.96 -4.20 7.03
C ALA A 260 4.53 -5.53 6.36
N GLN A 261 5.48 -6.46 6.22
CA GLN A 261 5.27 -7.79 5.66
C GLN A 261 4.33 -8.66 6.50
N ASN A 262 4.43 -8.62 7.83
CA ASN A 262 3.63 -9.44 8.73
C ASN A 262 2.17 -8.98 8.76
N PHE A 263 1.94 -7.67 8.62
CA PHE A 263 0.59 -7.13 8.54
C PHE A 263 -0.15 -7.65 7.31
N MET A 264 0.44 -7.50 6.12
CA MET A 264 -0.21 -7.94 4.89
C MET A 264 -0.37 -9.45 4.82
N LYS A 265 0.62 -10.20 5.31
CA LYS A 265 0.52 -11.66 5.45
C LYS A 265 -0.64 -12.04 6.37
N SER A 266 -0.72 -11.46 7.57
CA SER A 266 -1.79 -11.75 8.53
C SER A 266 -3.16 -11.43 7.97
N TYR A 267 -3.26 -10.35 7.18
CA TYR A 267 -4.48 -9.99 6.47
C TYR A 267 -4.88 -11.05 5.43
N LEU A 268 -3.98 -11.44 4.53
CA LEU A 268 -4.26 -12.45 3.50
C LEU A 268 -4.59 -13.82 4.12
N ASP A 269 -3.90 -14.19 5.19
CA ASP A 269 -4.14 -15.41 5.94
C ASP A 269 -5.54 -15.42 6.58
N ALA A 270 -6.01 -14.28 7.11
CA ALA A 270 -7.35 -14.14 7.69
C ALA A 270 -8.48 -14.38 6.67
N TYR A 271 -8.23 -14.14 5.38
CA TYR A 271 -9.16 -14.42 4.28
C TYR A 271 -8.92 -15.79 3.61
N GLY A 272 -8.06 -16.63 4.19
CA GLY A 272 -7.77 -17.99 3.69
C GLY A 272 -6.87 -18.03 2.46
N VAL A 273 -6.25 -16.90 2.10
CA VAL A 273 -5.27 -16.81 1.00
C VAL A 273 -3.88 -17.04 1.58
N THR A 274 -3.60 -18.27 2.00
CA THR A 274 -2.29 -18.68 2.50
C THR A 274 -1.44 -19.26 1.38
N ARG A 275 -0.12 -19.29 1.57
CA ARG A 275 0.79 -19.97 0.62
C ARG A 275 0.43 -21.45 0.49
N GLU A 276 0.03 -22.07 1.59
CA GLU A 276 -0.37 -23.48 1.67
C GLU A 276 -1.70 -23.72 0.96
N SER A 277 -2.69 -22.81 1.08
CA SER A 277 -3.96 -22.95 0.37
C SER A 277 -3.79 -22.81 -1.13
N LEU A 278 -2.94 -21.88 -1.59
CA LEU A 278 -2.55 -21.75 -3.00
C LEU A 278 -1.80 -22.99 -3.50
N PHE A 279 -0.92 -23.57 -2.69
CA PHE A 279 -0.17 -24.77 -3.03
C PHE A 279 -1.05 -26.03 -3.06
N LEU A 280 -1.97 -26.18 -2.10
CA LEU A 280 -2.94 -27.27 -2.06
C LEU A 280 -3.91 -27.21 -3.23
N LEU A 281 -4.40 -26.02 -3.58
CA LEU A 281 -5.17 -25.79 -4.80
C LEU A 281 -4.37 -26.25 -6.03
N SER A 282 -3.05 -25.99 -6.03
CA SER A 282 -2.12 -26.46 -7.08
C SER A 282 -1.92 -27.95 -7.16
N ILE A 283 -1.87 -28.64 -6.03
CA ILE A 283 -1.75 -30.10 -6.03
C ILE A 283 -3.08 -30.74 -6.41
N MET A 284 -4.21 -30.24 -5.92
CA MET A 284 -5.53 -30.79 -6.24
C MET A 284 -5.80 -30.75 -7.75
N VAL A 285 -5.49 -29.65 -8.42
CA VAL A 285 -5.74 -29.54 -9.87
C VAL A 285 -4.72 -30.32 -10.71
N PHE A 286 -3.55 -30.66 -10.18
CA PHE A 286 -2.61 -31.57 -10.85
C PHE A 286 -2.93 -33.05 -10.62
N SER A 287 -3.64 -33.39 -9.54
CA SER A 287 -3.95 -34.76 -9.16
C SER A 287 -5.29 -35.27 -9.72
N PHE A 288 -6.13 -34.37 -10.23
CA PHE A 288 -7.43 -34.65 -10.86
C PHE A 288 -7.40 -34.28 -12.35
#